data_AF-A0A0E4GC84-F1
#
_entry.id   AF-A0A0E4GC84-F1
#
_cell.length_a   1.000
_cell.length_b   1.000
_cell.length_c   1.000
_cell.angle_alpha   90.00
_cell.angle_beta   90.00
_cell.angle_gamma   90.00
#
_symmetry.space_group_name_H-M   'P 1'
#
loop_
_entity.id
_entity.type
_entity.pdbx_description
1 polymer ?
#
loop_
_entity_poly.entity_id
_entity_poly.type
_entity_poly.pdbx_seq_one_letter_code
_entity_poly.pdbx_strand_id
1 'polypeptide(L)'
;MRICFSMDGIKNMNHLYTWTVKHSEEFGEFREENYHGDVYCKTVVADVLKVLTPSECANQKYLGSRERIANEMFTLSSTVGLEYNVSFAINTYNGEVARLEITITAPETECYDKQLEDLKIALKNRLLVDWQVCTWLEDEQSAILCKEAFEKAFIVENNLRAFASKVLIHFLGVNWINKAGLEKNAESVKNLTEKFIQRVPEFDNINTDFLSMTLETLLGVIFDGIIFKEDVILSREDYTKVQELGVKQKVAGSFIADYIKARRTVDKKIWDDLFAPYIDDTIAFKTAAHDFIEDRNHIAHSKVLSWSSYQIILKDFKVFDSLILSADAKFELEETSDEVLQTWEVEHEDAEYKREYYRDRLASETGMDILDEKGIKYWFDEVLHELFDAVFQRYHLDVCYEISDFTTPTEGEIVFSISCPAVEDGSARIEIIAEYSIDDDLGEDSTCYIVLKNGTGEDVCKAEVRFHNGDGCEGEECIMVATDSSEYDTSELDDFRDELFAAIESLNPYPAKLDALAYENKGAVQFVADFPCEQCGKFGVSINETFLPISRCCYCGYENELVKCERCGELVDADSVEHGFCPSCAAYIDKQ
;
A
#
# COMPACT_ATOMS: atom_id res chain seq x y z
N MET A 1 -17.99 18.06 44.65
CA MET A 1 -18.69 18.33 43.39
C MET A 1 -19.99 19.09 43.62
N ARG A 2 -20.24 20.14 42.84
CA ARG A 2 -21.45 20.98 42.87
C ARG A 2 -22.18 20.93 41.53
N ILE A 3 -23.49 20.77 41.60
CA ILE A 3 -24.41 20.85 40.45
C ILE A 3 -25.53 21.81 40.79
N CYS A 4 -25.87 22.70 39.86
CA CYS A 4 -26.94 23.67 40.00
C CYS A 4 -27.77 23.75 38.71
N PHE A 5 -29.09 23.67 38.86
CA PHE A 5 -30.03 23.95 37.79
C PHE A 5 -31.30 24.59 38.35
N SER A 6 -31.99 25.38 37.52
CA SER A 6 -33.27 25.99 37.90
C SER A 6 -34.43 25.43 37.11
N MET A 7 -35.58 25.42 37.77
CA MET A 7 -36.89 25.19 37.18
C MET A 7 -37.66 26.49 37.26
N ASP A 8 -38.10 26.98 36.10
CA ASP A 8 -38.71 28.30 35.95
C ASP A 8 -40.15 28.15 35.47
N GLY A 9 -41.07 28.93 36.06
CA GLY A 9 -42.48 28.94 35.71
C GLY A 9 -43.22 27.70 36.20
N ILE A 10 -43.61 27.67 37.48
CA ILE A 10 -44.46 26.59 38.00
C ILE A 10 -45.84 26.60 37.32
N LYS A 11 -46.32 25.42 36.90
CA LYS A 11 -47.62 25.27 36.22
C LYS A 11 -48.81 25.45 37.16
N ASN A 12 -48.63 25.13 38.44
CA ASN A 12 -49.66 25.25 39.47
C ASN A 12 -49.07 25.78 40.77
N MET A 13 -49.32 27.06 41.08
CA MET A 13 -48.81 27.72 42.28
C MET A 13 -49.32 27.06 43.58
N ASN A 14 -50.47 26.39 43.55
CA ASN A 14 -51.03 25.70 44.72
C ASN A 14 -50.16 24.55 45.24
N HIS A 15 -49.18 24.09 44.44
CA HIS A 15 -48.18 23.13 44.92
C HIS A 15 -47.21 23.77 45.94
N LEU A 16 -47.01 25.08 45.88
CA LEU A 16 -46.06 25.80 46.75
C LEU A 16 -46.76 26.69 47.77
N TYR A 17 -47.83 27.38 47.36
CA TYR A 17 -48.54 28.35 48.18
C TYR A 17 -50.04 28.32 47.91
N THR A 18 -50.84 28.39 48.97
CA THR A 18 -52.29 28.63 48.87
C THR A 18 -52.68 29.81 49.74
N TRP A 19 -53.58 30.67 49.25
CA TRP A 19 -54.04 31.85 50.00
C TRP A 19 -55.49 31.66 50.47
N THR A 20 -55.72 31.86 51.76
CA THR A 20 -57.05 31.82 52.38
C THR A 20 -57.41 33.19 52.92
N VAL A 21 -58.63 33.67 52.62
CA VAL A 21 -59.12 34.93 53.19
C VAL A 21 -59.62 34.68 54.60
N LYS A 22 -59.05 35.37 55.57
CA LYS A 22 -59.47 35.36 56.98
C LYS A 22 -59.94 36.75 57.40
N HIS A 23 -60.92 36.78 58.29
CA HIS A 23 -61.45 38.01 58.86
C HIS A 23 -60.95 38.17 60.31
N SER A 24 -60.32 39.30 60.62
CA SER A 24 -59.95 39.70 61.98
C SER A 24 -60.74 40.94 62.39
N GLU A 25 -61.23 40.97 63.63
CA GLU A 25 -61.92 42.14 64.20
C GLU A 25 -61.00 43.38 64.29
N GLU A 26 -59.67 43.20 64.29
CA GLU A 26 -58.68 44.29 64.37
C GLU A 26 -58.16 44.78 63.00
N PHE A 27 -58.15 43.92 61.97
CA PHE A 27 -57.49 44.21 60.68
C PHE A 27 -58.42 44.08 59.46
N GLY A 28 -59.69 43.69 59.63
CA GLY A 28 -60.61 43.41 58.53
C GLY A 28 -60.29 42.10 57.81
N GLU A 29 -60.68 41.99 56.53
CA GLU A 29 -60.33 40.85 55.67
C GLU A 29 -58.86 40.92 55.23
N PHE A 30 -58.09 39.88 55.52
CA PHE A 30 -56.70 39.74 55.05
C PHE A 30 -56.45 38.37 54.44
N ARG A 31 -55.48 38.29 53.51
CA ARG A 31 -55.03 37.02 52.91
C ARG A 31 -53.97 36.40 53.81
N GLU A 32 -54.27 35.23 54.33
CA GLU A 32 -53.29 34.37 54.99
C GLU A 32 -52.65 33.46 53.95
N GLU A 33 -51.33 33.47 53.89
CA GLU A 33 -50.52 32.64 53.01
C GLU A 33 -50.15 31.34 53.73
N ASN A 34 -50.40 30.20 53.08
CA ASN A 34 -50.01 28.88 53.58
C ASN A 34 -48.94 28.30 52.65
N TYR A 35 -47.76 28.01 53.20
CA TYR A 35 -46.63 27.44 52.49
C TYR A 35 -46.71 25.91 52.47
N HIS A 36 -46.54 25.31 51.30
CA HIS A 36 -46.57 23.87 51.04
C HIS A 36 -45.28 23.35 50.38
N GLY A 37 -44.26 24.20 50.25
CA GLY A 37 -43.03 23.85 49.55
C GLY A 37 -42.26 22.69 50.20
N ASP A 38 -42.34 22.52 51.52
CA ASP A 38 -41.73 21.38 52.20
C ASP A 38 -42.40 20.05 51.83
N VAL A 39 -43.73 20.01 51.80
CA VAL A 39 -44.52 18.84 51.37
C VAL A 39 -44.21 18.54 49.90
N TYR A 40 -44.23 19.57 49.05
CA TYR A 40 -43.89 19.44 47.64
C TYR A 40 -42.51 18.83 47.42
N CYS A 41 -41.47 19.39 48.06
CA CYS A 41 -40.10 18.89 47.90
C CYS A 41 -39.94 17.46 48.44
N LYS A 42 -40.58 17.11 49.56
CA LYS A 42 -40.61 15.73 50.08
C LYS A 42 -41.24 14.76 49.07
N THR A 43 -42.33 15.16 48.41
CA THR A 43 -42.96 14.35 47.36
C THR A 43 -42.04 14.18 46.15
N VAL A 44 -41.38 15.25 45.68
CA VAL A 44 -40.42 15.19 44.57
C VAL A 44 -39.29 14.21 44.89
N VAL A 45 -38.65 14.34 46.05
CA VAL A 45 -37.55 13.44 46.45
C VAL A 45 -38.04 12.01 46.58
N ALA A 46 -39.21 11.78 47.21
CA ALA A 46 -39.78 10.44 47.34
C ALA A 46 -40.12 9.81 45.97
N ASP A 47 -40.58 10.60 45.00
CA ASP A 47 -40.85 10.12 43.64
C ASP A 47 -39.56 9.78 42.89
N VAL A 48 -38.52 10.62 43.03
CA VAL A 48 -37.20 10.35 42.45
C VAL A 48 -36.60 9.05 42.99
N LEU A 49 -36.66 8.83 44.31
CA LEU A 49 -36.14 7.61 44.92
C LEU A 49 -36.87 6.33 44.50
N LYS A 50 -38.12 6.42 44.03
CA LYS A 50 -38.84 5.25 43.47
C LYS A 50 -38.33 4.87 42.08
N VAL A 51 -37.78 5.84 41.34
CA VAL A 51 -37.31 5.67 39.96
C VAL A 51 -35.85 5.26 39.92
N LEU A 52 -35.04 5.76 40.85
CA LEU A 52 -33.65 5.31 41.01
C LEU A 52 -33.62 3.84 41.43
N THR A 53 -32.61 3.09 40.95
CA THR A 53 -32.49 1.69 41.34
C THR A 53 -32.17 1.59 42.84
N PRO A 54 -32.60 0.52 43.54
CA PRO A 54 -32.31 0.36 44.98
C PRO A 54 -30.81 0.40 45.32
N SER A 55 -29.93 0.19 44.33
CA SER A 55 -28.47 0.30 44.44
C SER A 55 -27.93 1.74 44.39
N GLU A 56 -28.68 2.72 43.88
CA GLU A 56 -28.20 4.10 43.65
C GLU A 56 -28.42 5.03 44.85
N CYS A 57 -29.60 4.99 45.49
CA CYS A 57 -29.93 5.79 46.68
C CYS A 57 -30.84 4.98 47.60
N ALA A 58 -30.40 4.74 48.84
CA ALA A 58 -31.09 3.87 49.78
C ALA A 58 -31.96 4.63 50.78
N ASN A 59 -31.49 5.81 51.22
CA ASN A 59 -32.10 6.54 52.32
C ASN A 59 -32.14 8.04 52.04
N GLN A 60 -33.18 8.70 52.57
CA GLN A 60 -33.28 10.16 52.61
C GLN A 60 -33.47 10.66 54.04
N LYS A 61 -32.88 11.81 54.31
CA LYS A 61 -33.06 12.56 55.55
C LYS A 61 -33.41 14.01 55.22
N TYR A 62 -34.63 14.41 55.56
CA TYR A 62 -35.05 15.81 55.46
C TYR A 62 -34.47 16.61 56.63
N LEU A 63 -33.80 17.72 56.32
CA LEU A 63 -33.07 18.56 57.27
C LEU A 63 -33.83 19.83 57.69
N GLY A 64 -35.00 20.08 57.08
CA GLY A 64 -35.77 21.30 57.26
C GLY A 64 -35.37 22.43 56.30
N SER A 65 -36.15 23.52 56.32
CA SER A 65 -35.75 24.78 55.72
C SER A 65 -34.58 25.36 56.51
N ARG A 66 -33.40 25.53 55.90
CA ARG A 66 -32.26 26.22 56.55
C ARG A 66 -31.61 27.26 55.65
N GLU A 67 -30.75 28.06 56.26
CA GLU A 67 -30.09 29.26 55.70
C GLU A 67 -31.06 30.40 55.39
N ARG A 68 -32.17 30.12 54.71
CA ARG A 68 -33.26 31.06 54.45
C ARG A 68 -34.62 30.38 54.46
N ILE A 69 -35.67 31.21 54.41
CA ILE A 69 -37.05 30.76 54.21
C ILE A 69 -37.18 30.10 52.83
N ALA A 70 -37.94 29.00 52.80
CA ALA A 70 -38.25 28.22 51.60
C ALA A 70 -37.01 27.66 50.88
N ASN A 71 -36.01 27.23 51.65
CA ASN A 71 -34.85 26.49 51.17
C ASN A 71 -34.81 25.11 51.81
N GLU A 72 -35.48 24.15 51.19
CA GLU A 72 -35.67 22.82 51.73
C GLU A 72 -34.47 21.92 51.45
N MET A 73 -33.85 21.37 52.50
CA MET A 73 -32.64 20.57 52.38
C MET A 73 -32.84 19.10 52.73
N PHE A 74 -32.17 18.25 51.95
CA PHE A 74 -32.19 16.81 52.07
C PHE A 74 -30.77 16.26 52.00
N THR A 75 -30.48 15.23 52.79
CA THR A 75 -29.32 14.37 52.59
C THR A 75 -29.81 13.03 52.04
N LEU A 76 -29.27 12.63 50.91
CA LEU A 76 -29.53 11.35 50.25
C LEU A 76 -28.29 10.47 50.41
N SER A 77 -28.43 9.28 50.98
CA SER A 77 -27.32 8.36 51.17
C SER A 77 -27.44 7.18 50.20
N SER A 78 -26.35 6.92 49.48
CA SER A 78 -26.17 5.76 48.61
C SER A 78 -25.95 4.48 49.42
N THR A 79 -26.21 3.33 48.80
CA THR A 79 -25.86 2.00 49.37
C THR A 79 -24.34 1.81 49.54
N VAL A 80 -23.54 2.57 48.78
CA VAL A 80 -22.06 2.50 48.78
C VAL A 80 -21.45 3.52 49.76
N GLY A 81 -22.28 4.24 50.52
CA GLY A 81 -21.82 5.18 51.56
C GLY A 81 -21.52 6.60 51.06
N LEU A 82 -21.82 6.93 49.80
CA LEU A 82 -21.78 8.31 49.31
C LEU A 82 -22.99 9.11 49.83
N GLU A 83 -22.78 10.36 50.21
CA GLU A 83 -23.84 11.26 50.68
C GLU A 83 -23.98 12.46 49.76
N TYR A 84 -25.18 12.66 49.23
CA TYR A 84 -25.55 13.80 48.39
C TYR A 84 -26.44 14.76 49.17
N ASN A 85 -26.06 16.03 49.23
CA ASN A 85 -26.88 17.07 49.83
C ASN A 85 -27.64 17.81 48.73
N VAL A 86 -28.97 17.78 48.78
CA VAL A 86 -29.86 18.42 47.81
C VAL A 86 -30.60 19.56 48.49
N SER A 87 -30.48 20.76 47.94
CA SER A 87 -31.18 21.97 48.36
C SER A 87 -32.20 22.38 47.30
N PHE A 88 -33.40 22.72 47.75
CA PHE A 88 -34.51 23.22 46.95
C PHE A 88 -34.86 24.63 47.40
N ALA A 89 -34.31 25.62 46.70
CA ALA A 89 -34.48 27.03 46.97
C ALA A 89 -35.65 27.59 46.15
N ILE A 90 -36.81 27.77 46.79
CA ILE A 90 -38.01 28.34 46.17
C ILE A 90 -37.93 29.86 46.24
N ASN A 91 -38.15 30.50 45.09
CA ASN A 91 -38.18 31.94 44.91
C ASN A 91 -39.50 32.33 44.24
N THR A 92 -40.36 33.08 44.93
CA THR A 92 -41.62 33.58 44.39
C THR A 92 -41.56 35.08 44.17
N TYR A 93 -42.11 35.53 43.04
CA TYR A 93 -42.12 36.94 42.62
C TYR A 93 -43.57 37.39 42.47
N ASN A 94 -43.97 38.35 43.31
CA ASN A 94 -45.32 38.94 43.35
C ASN A 94 -46.47 37.93 43.53
N GLY A 95 -46.20 36.70 43.99
CA GLY A 95 -47.20 35.64 44.14
C GLY A 95 -47.71 35.03 42.82
N GLU A 96 -47.18 35.46 41.67
CA GLU A 96 -47.63 35.03 40.34
C GLU A 96 -46.64 34.10 39.65
N VAL A 97 -45.34 34.29 39.89
CA VAL A 97 -44.27 33.52 39.26
C VAL A 97 -43.39 32.89 40.33
N ALA A 98 -42.97 31.65 40.09
CA ALA A 98 -42.00 30.97 40.94
C ALA A 98 -40.80 30.51 40.09
N ARG A 99 -39.64 30.43 40.76
CA ARG A 99 -38.42 29.75 40.33
C ARG A 99 -37.97 28.83 41.46
N LEU A 100 -37.64 27.59 41.12
CA LEU A 100 -37.02 26.63 42.02
C LEU A 100 -35.58 26.44 41.59
N GLU A 101 -34.65 26.74 42.48
CA GLU A 101 -33.23 26.50 42.29
C GLU A 101 -32.83 25.22 43.03
N ILE A 102 -32.23 24.28 42.31
CA ILE A 102 -31.81 23.00 42.84
C ILE A 102 -30.29 23.01 42.88
N THR A 103 -29.73 22.79 44.07
CA THR A 103 -28.29 22.61 44.26
C THR A 103 -28.03 21.23 44.81
N ILE A 104 -27.15 20.46 44.17
CA ILE A 104 -26.67 19.17 44.63
C ILE A 104 -25.19 19.32 44.97
N THR A 105 -24.82 18.97 46.20
CA THR A 105 -23.42 18.87 46.63
C THR A 105 -23.10 17.42 46.92
N ALA A 106 -22.10 16.90 46.22
CA ALA A 106 -21.60 15.54 46.33
C ALA A 106 -20.12 15.53 46.75
N PRO A 107 -19.61 14.46 47.37
CA PRO A 107 -18.19 14.30 47.61
C PRO A 107 -17.39 14.32 46.31
N GLU A 108 -16.10 14.67 46.38
CA GLU A 108 -15.20 14.46 45.26
C GLU A 108 -14.80 12.98 45.20
N THR A 109 -14.88 12.40 44.01
CA THR A 109 -14.51 11.01 43.73
C THR A 109 -13.45 10.99 42.63
N GLU A 110 -12.52 10.04 42.69
CA GLU A 110 -11.52 9.84 41.64
C GLU A 110 -12.16 9.35 40.32
N CYS A 111 -13.19 8.52 40.43
CA CYS A 111 -13.93 7.98 39.29
C CYS A 111 -15.22 8.78 39.01
N TYR A 112 -15.73 8.65 37.79
CA TYR A 112 -17.01 9.23 37.39
C TYR A 112 -18.17 8.73 38.26
N ASP A 113 -18.86 9.66 38.95
CA ASP A 113 -20.00 9.33 39.79
C ASP A 113 -21.29 9.17 38.95
N LYS A 114 -21.52 7.93 38.50
CA LYS A 114 -22.72 7.58 37.73
C LYS A 114 -24.02 7.81 38.52
N GLN A 115 -24.00 7.61 39.84
CA GLN A 115 -25.20 7.78 40.68
C GLN A 115 -25.61 9.25 40.78
N LEU A 116 -24.64 10.16 40.85
CA LEU A 116 -24.89 11.60 40.81
C LEU A 116 -25.51 12.04 39.48
N GLU A 117 -25.07 11.46 38.36
CA GLU A 117 -25.68 11.71 37.04
C GLU A 117 -27.14 11.22 37.00
N ASP A 118 -27.40 9.99 37.48
CA ASP A 118 -28.75 9.45 37.46
C ASP A 118 -29.68 10.24 38.39
N LEU A 119 -29.19 10.67 39.56
CA LEU A 119 -29.92 11.52 40.50
C LEU A 119 -30.28 12.89 39.89
N LYS A 120 -29.33 13.61 39.30
CA LYS A 120 -29.58 14.95 38.73
C LYS A 120 -30.56 14.88 37.55
N ILE A 121 -30.47 13.85 36.72
CA ILE A 121 -31.40 13.61 35.59
C ILE A 121 -32.79 13.24 36.10
N ALA A 122 -32.90 12.36 37.09
CA ALA A 122 -34.17 11.94 37.67
C ALA A 122 -34.90 13.12 38.33
N LEU A 123 -34.19 13.95 39.11
CA LEU A 123 -34.71 15.19 39.68
C LEU A 123 -35.23 16.13 38.59
N LYS A 124 -34.42 16.40 37.56
CA LYS A 124 -34.81 17.24 36.43
C LYS A 124 -36.09 16.72 35.77
N ASN A 125 -36.15 15.43 35.45
CA ASN A 125 -37.28 14.85 34.73
C ASN A 125 -38.57 14.88 35.57
N ARG A 126 -38.48 14.59 36.88
CA ARG A 126 -39.63 14.66 37.78
C ARG A 126 -40.15 16.09 37.94
N LEU A 127 -39.27 17.07 38.06
CA LEU A 127 -39.64 18.47 38.22
C LEU A 127 -40.24 19.07 36.94
N LEU A 128 -39.77 18.70 35.75
CA LEU A 128 -40.36 19.18 34.49
C LEU A 128 -41.86 18.84 34.31
N VAL A 129 -42.39 17.87 35.07
CA VAL A 129 -43.84 17.62 35.11
C VAL A 129 -44.59 18.83 35.65
N ASP A 130 -44.08 19.48 36.68
CA ASP A 130 -44.72 20.60 37.37
C ASP A 130 -44.25 21.98 36.90
N TRP A 131 -43.10 22.05 36.23
CA TRP A 131 -42.43 23.27 35.81
C TRP A 131 -42.34 23.41 34.29
N GLN A 132 -42.26 24.64 33.78
CA GLN A 132 -42.27 24.90 32.33
C GLN A 132 -40.90 24.72 31.69
N VAL A 133 -39.85 25.26 32.31
CA VAL A 133 -38.50 25.31 31.72
C VAL A 133 -37.47 24.86 32.75
N CYS A 134 -36.46 24.11 32.28
CA CYS A 134 -35.28 23.76 33.05
C CYS A 134 -34.05 24.47 32.45
N THR A 135 -33.29 25.16 33.29
CA THR A 135 -32.03 25.83 32.90
C THR A 135 -30.88 25.20 33.69
N TRP A 136 -29.94 24.57 33.00
CA TRP A 136 -28.70 24.07 33.64
C TRP A 136 -27.77 25.26 33.89
N LEU A 137 -27.27 25.42 35.10
CA LEU A 137 -26.47 26.59 35.51
C LEU A 137 -25.01 26.21 35.73
N GLU A 138 -24.77 25.15 36.50
CA GLU A 138 -23.43 24.68 36.86
C GLU A 138 -23.45 23.16 37.00
N ASP A 139 -22.41 22.49 36.49
CA ASP A 139 -22.27 21.04 36.63
C ASP A 139 -20.78 20.69 36.61
N GLU A 140 -20.19 20.63 37.81
CA GLU A 140 -18.74 20.34 37.94
C GLU A 140 -18.39 18.96 37.39
N GLN A 141 -19.29 17.98 37.49
CA GLN A 141 -19.08 16.65 36.93
C GLN A 141 -19.01 16.70 35.39
N SER A 142 -19.92 17.42 34.74
CA SER A 142 -19.86 17.67 33.30
C SER A 142 -18.63 18.49 32.90
N ALA A 143 -18.21 19.46 33.72
CA ALA A 143 -17.04 20.28 33.44
C ALA A 143 -15.75 19.46 33.42
N ILE A 144 -15.62 18.47 34.31
CA ILE A 144 -14.50 17.50 34.30
C ILE A 144 -14.47 16.71 33.00
N LEU A 145 -15.62 16.19 32.54
CA LEU A 145 -15.71 15.49 31.25
C LEU A 145 -15.31 16.39 30.07
N CYS A 146 -15.82 17.62 30.04
CA CYS A 146 -15.46 18.59 29.00
C CYS A 146 -13.97 18.89 29.00
N LYS A 147 -13.34 19.02 30.18
CA LYS A 147 -11.89 19.27 30.30
C LYS A 147 -11.10 18.12 29.68
N GLU A 148 -11.38 16.88 30.07
CA GLU A 148 -10.68 15.70 29.54
C GLU A 148 -10.89 15.55 28.03
N ALA A 149 -12.12 15.73 27.55
CA ALA A 149 -12.42 15.67 26.13
C ALA A 149 -11.72 16.78 25.33
N PHE A 150 -11.63 18.00 25.88
CA PHE A 150 -10.96 19.11 25.22
C PHE A 150 -9.47 18.85 25.04
N GLU A 151 -8.80 18.23 26.02
CA GLU A 151 -7.40 17.83 25.90
C GLU A 151 -7.20 16.84 24.73
N LYS A 152 -8.13 15.91 24.53
CA LYS A 152 -8.09 14.99 23.39
C LYS A 152 -8.38 15.69 22.07
N ALA A 153 -9.40 16.54 22.03
CA ALA A 153 -9.73 17.32 20.84
C ALA A 153 -8.54 18.16 20.36
N PHE A 154 -7.80 18.76 21.30
CA PHE A 154 -6.61 19.55 21.00
C PHE A 154 -5.52 18.76 20.26
N ILE A 155 -5.31 17.49 20.62
CA ILE A 155 -4.34 16.61 19.95
C ILE A 155 -4.78 16.36 18.50
N VAL A 156 -6.03 15.93 18.30
CA VAL A 156 -6.57 15.64 16.96
C VAL A 156 -6.57 16.88 16.07
N GLU A 157 -6.95 18.04 16.62
CA GLU A 157 -6.95 19.32 15.94
C GLU A 157 -5.52 19.72 15.48
N ASN A 158 -4.50 19.46 16.30
CA ASN A 158 -3.11 19.73 15.93
C ASN A 158 -2.57 18.74 14.90
N ASN A 159 -2.92 17.46 15.01
CA ASN A 159 -2.54 16.46 14.01
C ASN A 159 -3.13 16.82 12.63
N LEU A 160 -4.39 17.26 12.58
CA LEU A 160 -5.00 17.76 11.34
C LEU A 160 -4.23 18.96 10.78
N ARG A 161 -3.87 19.93 11.62
CA ARG A 161 -3.07 21.10 11.19
C ARG A 161 -1.69 20.70 10.67
N ALA A 162 -1.01 19.78 11.34
CA ALA A 162 0.31 19.31 10.95
C ALA A 162 0.25 18.62 9.58
N PHE A 163 -0.68 17.68 9.42
CA PHE A 163 -0.91 17.00 8.15
C PHE A 163 -1.25 17.99 7.02
N ALA A 164 -2.22 18.88 7.26
CA ALA A 164 -2.61 19.89 6.27
C ALA A 164 -1.45 20.83 5.92
N SER A 165 -0.61 21.18 6.90
CA SER A 165 0.57 22.02 6.69
C SER A 165 1.58 21.33 5.78
N LYS A 166 1.90 20.05 6.01
CA LYS A 166 2.82 19.29 5.17
C LYS A 166 2.34 19.25 3.71
N VAL A 167 1.10 18.80 3.50
CA VAL A 167 0.51 18.66 2.16
C VAL A 167 0.47 20.00 1.42
N LEU A 168 -0.06 21.06 2.06
CA LEU A 168 -0.20 22.36 1.40
C LEU A 168 1.15 23.01 1.11
N ILE A 169 2.12 22.93 2.02
CA ILE A 169 3.45 23.51 1.79
C ILE A 169 4.20 22.73 0.72
N HIS A 170 4.15 21.39 0.73
CA HIS A 170 4.79 20.56 -0.28
C HIS A 170 4.29 20.92 -1.70
N PHE A 171 2.97 20.98 -1.90
CA PHE A 171 2.41 21.20 -3.25
C PHE A 171 2.26 22.66 -3.69
N LEU A 172 2.09 23.60 -2.75
CA LEU A 172 1.75 25.00 -3.06
C LEU A 172 2.81 26.00 -2.54
N GLY A 173 3.78 25.54 -1.74
CA GLY A 173 4.82 26.33 -1.13
C GLY A 173 4.39 27.05 0.16
N VAL A 174 5.36 27.68 0.84
CA VAL A 174 5.13 28.37 2.13
C VAL A 174 4.08 29.49 2.03
N ASN A 175 3.96 30.14 0.87
CA ASN A 175 2.98 31.21 0.63
C ASN A 175 1.64 30.70 0.08
N TRP A 176 1.29 29.43 0.31
CA TRP A 176 0.09 28.78 -0.22
C TRP A 176 -1.19 29.59 0.00
N ILE A 177 -1.34 30.23 1.17
CA ILE A 177 -2.55 30.98 1.53
C ILE A 177 -2.78 32.19 0.61
N ASN A 178 -1.72 32.71 -0.01
CA ASN A 178 -1.78 33.85 -0.93
C ASN A 178 -2.03 33.43 -2.38
N LYS A 179 -2.20 32.14 -2.67
CA LYS A 179 -2.50 31.64 -4.02
C LYS A 179 -3.89 32.12 -4.46
N ALA A 180 -4.02 32.36 -5.77
CA ALA A 180 -5.26 32.85 -6.37
C ALA A 180 -6.40 31.84 -6.12
N GLY A 181 -7.51 32.32 -5.54
CA GLY A 181 -8.64 31.48 -5.10
C GLY A 181 -8.84 31.46 -3.58
N LEU A 182 -7.81 31.79 -2.80
CA LEU A 182 -7.85 31.81 -1.33
C LEU A 182 -7.87 33.22 -0.73
N GLU A 183 -8.15 34.26 -1.53
CA GLU A 183 -8.00 35.66 -1.09
C GLU A 183 -8.85 36.00 0.15
N LYS A 184 -10.04 35.40 0.26
CA LYS A 184 -10.92 35.59 1.42
C LYS A 184 -10.30 34.99 2.69
N ASN A 185 -9.71 33.80 2.57
CA ASN A 185 -9.07 33.09 3.66
C ASN A 185 -7.80 33.81 4.10
N ALA A 186 -6.98 34.27 3.15
CA ALA A 186 -5.79 35.09 3.41
C ALA A 186 -6.11 36.36 4.21
N GLU A 187 -7.14 37.11 3.80
CA GLU A 187 -7.56 38.31 4.52
C GLU A 187 -8.06 37.99 5.93
N SER A 188 -8.81 36.89 6.10
CA SER A 188 -9.27 36.45 7.43
C SER A 188 -8.10 36.08 8.35
N VAL A 189 -7.14 35.31 7.84
CA VAL A 189 -5.95 34.88 8.57
C VAL A 189 -5.09 36.07 8.99
N LYS A 190 -4.88 37.03 8.08
CA LYS A 190 -4.11 38.24 8.37
C LYS A 190 -4.70 39.02 9.55
N ASN A 191 -6.02 39.25 9.52
CA ASN A 191 -6.72 39.96 10.59
C ASN A 191 -6.66 39.24 11.95
N LEU A 192 -6.62 37.90 11.95
CA LEU A 192 -6.52 37.10 13.18
C LEU A 192 -5.08 36.99 13.69
N THR A 193 -4.11 36.93 12.78
CA THR A 193 -2.67 36.96 13.09
C THR A 193 -2.30 38.22 13.85
N GLU A 194 -2.74 39.39 13.39
CA GLU A 194 -2.48 40.67 14.09
C GLU A 194 -3.01 40.66 15.53
N LYS A 195 -4.20 40.08 15.75
CA LYS A 195 -4.79 39.94 17.09
C LYS A 195 -4.06 38.92 17.95
N PHE A 196 -3.54 37.84 17.36
CA PHE A 196 -2.76 36.82 18.05
C PHE A 196 -1.43 37.41 18.55
N ILE A 197 -0.65 38.04 17.67
CA ILE A 197 0.65 38.64 18.01
C ILE A 197 0.48 39.74 19.08
N GLN A 198 -0.60 40.52 19.03
CA GLN A 198 -0.92 41.50 20.08
C GLN A 198 -1.14 40.87 21.46
N ARG A 199 -1.66 39.64 21.53
CA ARG A 199 -1.92 38.94 22.79
C ARG A 199 -0.71 38.17 23.30
N VAL A 200 0.09 37.62 22.39
CA VAL A 200 1.24 36.77 22.72
C VAL A 200 2.46 37.21 21.91
N PRO A 201 3.06 38.37 22.24
CA PRO A 201 4.13 38.98 21.45
C PRO A 201 5.42 38.13 21.42
N GLU A 202 5.58 37.18 22.34
CA GLU A 202 6.72 36.25 22.39
C GLU A 202 6.77 35.31 21.19
N PHE A 203 5.64 35.11 20.51
CA PHE A 203 5.53 34.32 19.27
C PHE A 203 5.46 35.20 18.01
N ASP A 204 5.96 36.44 18.07
CA ASP A 204 6.18 37.22 16.86
C ASP A 204 7.17 36.50 15.92
N ASN A 205 6.96 36.62 14.60
CA ASN A 205 7.74 35.99 13.54
C ASN A 205 7.60 34.46 13.36
N ILE A 206 6.52 33.84 13.86
CA ILE A 206 6.14 32.47 13.44
C ILE A 206 5.15 32.52 12.28
N ASN A 207 5.06 31.44 11.49
CA ASN A 207 3.92 31.28 10.58
C ASN A 207 2.67 30.98 11.42
N THR A 208 1.71 31.90 11.40
CA THR A 208 0.45 31.81 12.15
C THR A 208 -0.73 31.42 11.28
N ASP A 209 -0.53 31.03 10.01
CA ASP A 209 -1.60 30.80 9.04
C ASP A 209 -2.57 29.74 9.57
N PHE A 210 -2.06 28.56 9.96
CA PHE A 210 -2.86 27.48 10.52
C PHE A 210 -3.39 27.78 11.93
N LEU A 211 -2.61 28.50 12.76
CA LEU A 211 -3.00 28.88 14.12
C LEU A 211 -4.14 29.91 14.13
N SER A 212 -4.20 30.74 13.09
CA SER A 212 -5.20 31.81 12.94
C SER A 212 -6.47 31.33 12.23
N MET A 213 -6.51 30.09 11.74
CA MET A 213 -7.71 29.49 11.17
C MET A 213 -8.52 28.72 12.22
N THR A 214 -9.84 28.89 12.16
CA THR A 214 -10.75 27.93 12.81
C THR A 214 -10.70 26.61 12.04
N LEU A 215 -11.05 25.51 12.71
CA LEU A 215 -11.14 24.19 12.06
C LEU A 215 -12.07 24.19 10.85
N GLU A 216 -13.20 24.88 10.94
CA GLU A 216 -14.17 25.02 9.86
C GLU A 216 -13.57 25.76 8.66
N THR A 217 -12.75 26.78 8.93
CA THR A 217 -12.05 27.53 7.89
C THR A 217 -11.00 26.67 7.21
N LEU A 218 -10.21 25.92 8.00
CA LEU A 218 -9.19 25.01 7.50
C LEU A 218 -9.80 23.90 6.65
N LEU A 219 -10.82 23.21 7.17
CA LEU A 219 -11.50 22.14 6.43
C LEU A 219 -12.26 22.67 5.21
N GLY A 220 -12.79 23.90 5.26
CA GLY A 220 -13.33 24.57 4.08
C GLY A 220 -12.27 24.82 3.00
N VAL A 221 -11.04 25.19 3.39
CA VAL A 221 -9.91 25.28 2.44
C VAL A 221 -9.57 23.90 1.88
N ILE A 222 -9.47 22.87 2.74
CA ILE A 222 -9.08 21.52 2.33
C ILE A 222 -10.12 20.92 1.37
N PHE A 223 -11.41 21.01 1.70
CA PHE A 223 -12.47 20.34 0.96
C PHE A 223 -12.97 21.13 -0.26
N ASP A 224 -13.07 22.46 -0.15
CA ASP A 224 -13.71 23.31 -1.16
C ASP A 224 -12.71 24.25 -1.86
N GLY A 225 -11.46 24.28 -1.42
CA GLY A 225 -10.44 25.17 -1.95
C GLY A 225 -10.09 24.88 -3.41
N ILE A 226 -10.08 25.92 -4.22
CA ILE A 226 -9.69 25.87 -5.63
C ILE A 226 -8.58 26.89 -5.84
N ILE A 227 -7.45 26.42 -6.35
CA ILE A 227 -6.34 27.24 -6.81
C ILE A 227 -6.50 27.51 -8.29
N PHE A 228 -6.36 28.78 -8.67
CA PHE A 228 -6.38 29.23 -10.04
C PHE A 228 -4.97 29.56 -10.52
N LYS A 229 -4.76 29.46 -11.84
CA LYS A 229 -3.53 29.93 -12.48
C LYS A 229 -3.33 31.42 -12.21
N GLU A 230 -2.07 31.83 -12.05
CA GLU A 230 -1.73 33.24 -11.77
C GLU A 230 -2.16 34.17 -12.91
N ASP A 231 -2.01 33.70 -14.15
CA ASP A 231 -2.43 34.45 -15.34
C ASP A 231 -3.91 34.24 -15.68
N VAL A 232 -4.60 35.33 -15.98
CA VAL A 232 -5.97 35.31 -16.53
C VAL A 232 -5.91 35.65 -18.02
N ILE A 233 -6.17 34.65 -18.85
CA ILE A 233 -6.22 34.84 -20.31
C ILE A 233 -7.60 35.37 -20.69
N LEU A 234 -7.64 36.64 -21.12
CA LEU A 234 -8.88 37.27 -21.60
C LEU A 234 -9.01 37.12 -23.11
N SER A 235 -10.17 36.66 -23.57
CA SER A 235 -10.48 36.70 -25.00
C SER A 235 -10.65 38.14 -25.50
N ARG A 236 -10.67 38.31 -26.82
CA ARG A 236 -10.93 39.63 -27.43
C ARG A 236 -12.30 40.20 -27.04
N GLU A 237 -13.29 39.32 -26.85
CA GLU A 237 -14.63 39.69 -26.38
C GLU A 237 -14.61 40.14 -24.92
N ASP A 238 -13.86 39.43 -24.07
CA ASP A 238 -13.70 39.80 -22.66
C ASP A 238 -13.00 41.13 -22.49
N TYR A 239 -11.97 41.38 -23.29
CA TYR A 239 -11.27 42.67 -23.31
C TYR A 239 -12.20 43.82 -23.71
N THR A 240 -13.03 43.60 -24.73
CA THR A 240 -14.04 44.59 -25.17
C THR A 240 -15.04 44.87 -24.04
N LYS A 241 -15.51 43.82 -23.35
CA LYS A 241 -16.44 43.95 -22.22
C LYS A 241 -15.82 44.69 -21.03
N VAL A 242 -14.55 44.42 -20.71
CA VAL A 242 -13.80 45.14 -19.67
C VAL A 242 -13.68 46.63 -20.01
N GLN A 243 -13.42 46.98 -21.27
CA GLN A 243 -13.41 48.37 -21.73
C GLN A 243 -14.80 49.02 -21.60
N GLU A 244 -15.87 48.34 -21.99
CA GLU A 244 -17.26 48.85 -21.83
C GLU A 244 -17.61 49.11 -20.35
N LEU A 245 -17.20 48.21 -19.46
CA LEU A 245 -17.38 48.36 -18.01
C LEU A 245 -16.57 49.55 -17.48
N GLY A 246 -15.35 49.76 -17.98
CA GLY A 246 -14.48 50.88 -17.59
C GLY A 246 -14.96 52.26 -18.07
N VAL A 247 -15.63 52.34 -19.23
CA VAL A 247 -16.15 53.62 -19.77
C VAL A 247 -17.40 54.10 -19.01
N LYS A 248 -18.16 53.19 -18.39
CA LYS A 248 -19.31 53.56 -17.53
C LYS A 248 -18.79 54.12 -16.19
N GLN A 249 -18.59 55.44 -16.11
CA GLN A 249 -18.08 56.21 -14.94
C GLN A 249 -18.81 56.00 -13.58
N LYS A 250 -19.83 55.13 -13.49
CA LYS A 250 -20.56 54.78 -12.26
C LYS A 250 -20.38 53.31 -11.81
N VAL A 251 -19.56 52.52 -12.49
CA VAL A 251 -19.31 51.13 -12.11
C VAL A 251 -18.15 51.10 -11.10
N ALA A 252 -18.39 50.60 -9.89
CA ALA A 252 -17.34 50.42 -8.89
C ALA A 252 -16.26 49.47 -9.42
N GLY A 253 -14.98 49.74 -9.14
CA GLY A 253 -13.86 48.93 -9.64
C GLY A 253 -13.93 47.44 -9.27
N SER A 254 -14.69 47.10 -8.24
CA SER A 254 -15.00 45.71 -7.85
C SER A 254 -15.65 44.91 -8.98
N PHE A 255 -16.55 45.50 -9.78
CA PHE A 255 -17.25 44.76 -10.85
C PHE A 255 -16.32 44.33 -11.99
N ILE A 256 -15.27 45.10 -12.29
CA ILE A 256 -14.27 44.73 -13.29
C ILE A 256 -13.39 43.60 -12.74
N ALA A 257 -12.97 43.70 -11.48
CA ALA A 257 -12.18 42.66 -10.83
C ALA A 257 -12.96 41.34 -10.74
N ASP A 258 -14.23 41.38 -10.34
CA ASP A 258 -15.11 40.21 -10.28
C ASP A 258 -15.32 39.57 -11.66
N TYR A 259 -15.47 40.40 -12.70
CA TYR A 259 -15.58 39.93 -14.08
C TYR A 259 -14.31 39.20 -14.53
N ILE A 260 -13.12 39.73 -14.22
CA ILE A 260 -11.84 39.09 -14.55
C ILE A 260 -11.67 37.80 -13.72
N LYS A 261 -11.97 37.82 -12.43
CA LYS A 261 -11.90 36.64 -11.54
C LYS A 261 -12.76 35.48 -12.05
N ALA A 262 -13.95 35.77 -12.59
CA ALA A 262 -14.84 34.76 -13.16
C ALA A 262 -14.28 34.03 -14.40
N ARG A 263 -13.16 34.48 -14.97
CA ARG A 263 -12.48 33.88 -16.14
C ARG A 263 -11.21 33.15 -15.79
N ARG A 264 -10.88 33.04 -14.51
CA ARG A 264 -9.72 32.28 -14.06
C ARG A 264 -9.85 30.83 -14.48
N THR A 265 -8.73 30.25 -14.89
CA THR A 265 -8.63 28.82 -15.18
C THR A 265 -8.20 28.10 -13.91
N VAL A 266 -8.91 27.02 -13.57
CA VAL A 266 -8.56 26.15 -12.45
C VAL A 266 -7.18 25.55 -12.71
N ASP A 267 -6.31 25.64 -11.70
CA ASP A 267 -4.99 25.00 -11.69
C ASP A 267 -5.05 23.70 -10.90
N LYS A 268 -5.46 23.79 -9.63
CA LYS A 268 -5.63 22.64 -8.74
C LYS A 268 -6.89 22.78 -7.88
N LYS A 269 -7.54 21.67 -7.59
CA LYS A 269 -8.53 21.54 -6.53
C LYS A 269 -7.83 20.94 -5.32
N ILE A 270 -7.85 21.65 -4.19
CA ILE A 270 -7.08 21.26 -3.00
C ILE A 270 -7.45 19.84 -2.56
N TRP A 271 -8.74 19.53 -2.46
CA TRP A 271 -9.18 18.18 -2.07
C TRP A 271 -8.76 17.11 -3.07
N ASP A 272 -9.28 17.21 -4.29
CA ASP A 272 -9.17 16.15 -5.31
C ASP A 272 -7.70 15.88 -5.69
N ASP A 273 -6.89 16.94 -5.80
CA ASP A 273 -5.53 16.83 -6.34
C ASP A 273 -4.45 16.70 -5.25
N LEU A 274 -4.68 17.18 -4.01
CA LEU A 274 -3.63 17.25 -2.99
C LEU A 274 -3.88 16.34 -1.78
N PHE A 275 -5.13 16.09 -1.39
CA PHE A 275 -5.44 15.33 -0.16
C PHE A 275 -6.03 13.96 -0.44
N ALA A 276 -6.99 13.86 -1.37
CA ALA A 276 -7.69 12.63 -1.67
C ALA A 276 -6.79 11.44 -2.07
N PRO A 277 -5.65 11.60 -2.78
CA PRO A 277 -4.76 10.49 -3.11
C PRO A 277 -4.24 9.71 -1.88
N TYR A 278 -4.02 10.44 -0.78
CA TYR A 278 -3.45 9.89 0.46
C TYR A 278 -4.51 9.38 1.44
N ILE A 279 -5.79 9.40 1.07
CA ILE A 279 -6.90 9.02 1.95
C ILE A 279 -7.67 7.86 1.34
N ASP A 280 -7.61 6.69 1.99
CA ASP A 280 -8.22 5.46 1.45
C ASP A 280 -9.75 5.54 1.37
N ASP A 281 -10.41 6.09 2.40
CA ASP A 281 -11.86 6.34 2.40
C ASP A 281 -12.16 7.83 2.58
N THR A 282 -12.30 8.52 1.44
CA THR A 282 -12.59 9.95 1.37
C THR A 282 -13.95 10.33 1.97
N ILE A 283 -14.95 9.44 1.94
CA ILE A 283 -16.30 9.70 2.47
C ILE A 283 -16.27 9.59 3.99
N ALA A 284 -15.65 8.53 4.51
CA ALA A 284 -15.45 8.36 5.94
C ALA A 284 -14.65 9.52 6.54
N PHE A 285 -13.60 9.97 5.86
CA PHE A 285 -12.80 11.12 6.31
C PHE A 285 -13.63 12.40 6.42
N LYS A 286 -14.42 12.75 5.40
CA LYS A 286 -15.29 13.94 5.43
C LYS A 286 -16.36 13.86 6.51
N THR A 287 -16.94 12.67 6.71
CA THR A 287 -17.95 12.44 7.75
C THR A 287 -17.33 12.60 9.14
N ALA A 288 -16.20 11.93 9.40
CA ALA A 288 -15.48 12.02 10.66
C ALA A 288 -15.01 13.46 10.97
N ALA A 289 -14.57 14.20 9.95
CA ALA A 289 -14.19 15.60 10.10
C ALA A 289 -15.37 16.49 10.53
N HIS A 290 -16.56 16.26 9.94
CA HIS A 290 -17.78 16.97 10.32
C HIS A 290 -18.18 16.68 11.76
N ASP A 291 -18.28 15.40 12.12
CA ASP A 291 -18.67 14.95 13.46
C ASP A 291 -17.68 15.47 14.52
N PHE A 292 -16.38 15.40 14.22
CA PHE A 292 -15.33 15.97 15.06
C PHE A 292 -15.53 17.47 15.33
N ILE A 293 -15.83 18.27 14.30
CA ILE A 293 -16.07 19.71 14.47
C ILE A 293 -17.27 19.96 15.39
N GLU A 294 -18.39 19.25 15.17
CA GLU A 294 -19.61 19.43 15.96
C GLU A 294 -19.36 19.12 17.44
N ASP A 295 -18.69 17.99 17.71
CA ASP A 295 -18.36 17.55 19.06
C ASP A 295 -17.33 18.45 19.74
N ARG A 296 -16.26 18.82 19.03
CA ARG A 296 -15.25 19.77 19.52
C ARG A 296 -15.90 21.10 19.89
N ASN A 297 -16.80 21.62 19.04
CA ASN A 297 -17.53 22.86 19.31
C ASN A 297 -18.50 22.72 20.49
N HIS A 298 -19.09 21.54 20.70
CA HIS A 298 -19.93 21.27 21.86
C HIS A 298 -19.12 21.40 23.16
N ILE A 299 -17.92 20.82 23.19
CA ILE A 299 -16.99 20.87 24.33
C ILE A 299 -16.42 22.27 24.54
N ALA A 300 -15.93 22.93 23.48
CA ALA A 300 -15.30 24.24 23.55
C ALA A 300 -16.25 25.33 24.08
N HIS A 301 -17.56 25.19 23.84
CA HIS A 301 -18.58 26.07 24.37
C HIS A 301 -19.15 25.61 25.74
N SER A 302 -18.48 24.66 26.40
CA SER A 302 -18.81 24.14 27.72
C SER A 302 -20.28 23.69 27.85
N LYS A 303 -20.83 23.11 26.78
CA LYS A 303 -22.19 22.54 26.82
C LYS A 303 -22.18 21.26 27.65
N VAL A 304 -23.29 20.99 28.34
CA VAL A 304 -23.41 19.86 29.28
C VAL A 304 -23.18 18.53 28.56
N LEU A 305 -22.46 17.62 29.23
CA LEU A 305 -22.15 16.26 28.80
C LEU A 305 -22.68 15.24 29.81
N SER A 306 -23.27 14.17 29.27
CA SER A 306 -23.46 12.92 29.99
C SER A 306 -22.28 11.99 29.75
N TRP A 307 -22.12 10.98 30.61
CA TRP A 307 -21.13 9.93 30.42
C TRP A 307 -21.26 9.24 29.06
N SER A 308 -22.48 8.92 28.64
CA SER A 308 -22.73 8.28 27.35
C SER A 308 -22.29 9.14 26.17
N SER A 309 -22.62 10.44 26.21
CA SER A 309 -22.26 11.38 25.14
C SER A 309 -20.76 11.59 25.10
N TYR A 310 -20.13 11.69 26.27
CA TYR A 310 -18.67 11.77 26.41
C TYR A 310 -17.96 10.56 25.77
N GLN A 311 -18.44 9.34 26.02
CA GLN A 311 -17.85 8.14 25.42
C GLN A 311 -18.00 8.09 23.89
N ILE A 312 -19.12 8.58 23.36
CA ILE A 312 -19.33 8.71 21.90
C ILE A 312 -18.33 9.70 21.31
N ILE A 313 -18.24 10.91 21.88
CA ILE A 313 -17.31 11.94 21.42
C ILE A 313 -15.86 11.44 21.41
N LEU A 314 -15.42 10.75 22.48
CA LEU A 314 -14.08 10.18 22.53
C LEU A 314 -13.83 9.13 21.45
N LYS A 315 -14.86 8.36 21.09
CA LYS A 315 -14.75 7.39 20.00
C LYS A 315 -14.62 8.12 18.67
N ASP A 316 -15.41 9.15 18.43
CA ASP A 316 -15.40 9.91 17.17
C ASP A 316 -14.07 10.65 16.99
N PHE A 317 -13.50 11.18 18.08
CA PHE A 317 -12.16 11.75 18.09
C PHE A 317 -11.08 10.73 17.69
N LYS A 318 -11.12 9.53 18.26
CA LYS A 318 -10.16 8.46 17.91
C LYS A 318 -10.28 8.02 16.46
N VAL A 319 -11.51 7.95 15.93
CA VAL A 319 -11.75 7.59 14.54
C VAL A 319 -11.10 8.62 13.62
N PHE A 320 -11.38 9.91 13.84
CA PHE A 320 -10.82 10.95 12.98
C PHE A 320 -9.30 11.06 13.09
N ASP A 321 -8.75 10.96 14.31
CA ASP A 321 -7.30 10.96 14.54
C ASP A 321 -6.61 9.83 13.79
N SER A 322 -7.17 8.62 13.85
CA SER A 322 -6.62 7.46 13.15
C SER A 322 -6.62 7.67 11.64
N LEU A 323 -7.67 8.26 11.07
CA LEU A 323 -7.76 8.58 9.64
C LEU A 323 -6.71 9.63 9.23
N ILE A 324 -6.47 10.64 10.07
CA ILE A 324 -5.42 11.65 9.82
C ILE A 324 -4.04 11.00 9.83
N LEU A 325 -3.73 10.21 10.86
CA LEU A 325 -2.42 9.57 11.02
C LEU A 325 -2.12 8.57 9.88
N SER A 326 -3.12 7.81 9.45
CA SER A 326 -2.98 6.94 8.29
C SER A 326 -2.72 7.72 7.00
N ALA A 327 -3.41 8.84 6.80
CA ALA A 327 -3.19 9.69 5.63
C ALA A 327 -1.82 10.38 5.64
N ASP A 328 -1.37 10.84 6.81
CA ASP A 328 -0.04 11.43 7.01
C ASP A 328 1.07 10.40 6.73
N ALA A 329 0.94 9.18 7.26
CA ALA A 329 1.90 8.11 7.00
C ALA A 329 1.99 7.73 5.52
N LYS A 330 0.84 7.68 4.82
CA LYS A 330 0.80 7.41 3.38
C LYS A 330 1.45 8.54 2.58
N PHE A 331 1.19 9.79 2.96
CA PHE A 331 1.83 10.95 2.35
C PHE A 331 3.35 10.92 2.50
N GLU A 332 3.86 10.67 3.70
CA GLU A 332 5.32 10.60 3.95
C GLU A 332 6.00 9.45 3.20
N LEU A 333 5.29 8.33 2.99
CA LEU A 333 5.80 7.21 2.21
C LEU A 333 5.87 7.54 0.71
N GLU A 334 4.81 8.14 0.16
CA GLU A 334 4.72 8.41 -1.27
C GLU A 334 5.53 9.66 -1.69
N GLU A 335 5.59 10.68 -0.84
CA GLU A 335 6.34 11.93 -1.04
C GLU A 335 7.60 11.96 -0.15
N THR A 336 8.36 10.86 -0.15
CA THR A 336 9.57 10.70 0.67
C THR A 336 10.62 11.76 0.31
N SER A 337 11.29 12.34 1.32
CA SER A 337 12.31 13.36 1.09
C SER A 337 13.58 12.79 0.45
N ASP A 338 14.27 13.63 -0.34
CA ASP A 338 15.52 13.27 -0.99
C ASP A 338 16.58 12.80 0.03
N GLU A 339 16.62 13.38 1.23
CA GLU A 339 17.55 12.99 2.28
C GLU A 339 17.27 11.58 2.83
N VAL A 340 16.00 11.20 2.94
CA VAL A 340 15.61 9.85 3.37
C VAL A 340 15.98 8.84 2.30
N LEU A 341 15.73 9.15 1.02
CA LEU A 341 16.15 8.31 -0.10
C LEU A 341 17.68 8.14 -0.13
N GLN A 342 18.42 9.24 -0.02
CA GLN A 342 19.89 9.20 0.07
C GLN A 342 20.39 8.41 1.28
N THR A 343 19.68 8.46 2.41
CA THR A 343 20.03 7.67 3.59
C THR A 343 19.89 6.18 3.29
N TRP A 344 18.80 5.75 2.65
CA TRP A 344 18.61 4.35 2.25
C TRP A 344 19.64 3.90 1.22
N GLU A 345 19.98 4.75 0.25
CA GLU A 345 21.04 4.47 -0.73
C GLU A 345 22.38 4.23 -0.04
N VAL A 346 22.79 5.10 0.88
CA VAL A 346 24.04 4.95 1.64
C VAL A 346 24.03 3.73 2.54
N GLU A 347 22.90 3.42 3.19
CA GLU A 347 22.76 2.22 4.02
C GLU A 347 22.86 0.93 3.18
N HIS A 348 22.31 0.94 1.97
CA HIS A 348 22.42 -0.17 1.03
C HIS A 348 23.86 -0.35 0.54
N GLU A 349 24.53 0.73 0.12
CA GLU A 349 25.94 0.71 -0.30
C GLU A 349 26.87 0.21 0.84
N ASP A 350 26.64 0.63 2.09
CA ASP A 350 27.43 0.17 3.25
C ASP A 350 27.17 -1.32 3.56
N ALA A 351 25.95 -1.82 3.34
CA ALA A 351 25.63 -3.23 3.49
C ALA A 351 26.30 -4.08 2.41
N GLU A 352 26.27 -3.66 1.15
CA GLU A 352 26.96 -4.33 0.03
C GLU A 352 28.47 -4.34 0.26
N TYR A 353 29.06 -3.19 0.61
CA TYR A 353 30.49 -3.08 0.91
C TYR A 353 30.91 -4.03 2.04
N LYS A 354 30.10 -4.16 3.10
CA LYS A 354 30.39 -5.10 4.19
C LYS A 354 30.28 -6.57 3.74
N ARG A 355 29.28 -6.91 2.93
CA ARG A 355 29.11 -8.27 2.38
C ARG A 355 30.33 -8.64 1.53
N GLU A 356 30.73 -7.75 0.61
CA GLU A 356 31.85 -7.99 -0.30
C GLU A 356 33.19 -8.03 0.45
N TYR A 357 33.43 -7.11 1.39
CA TYR A 357 34.60 -7.14 2.27
C TYR A 357 34.72 -8.46 3.05
N TYR A 358 33.59 -8.99 3.54
CA TYR A 358 33.56 -10.25 4.27
C TYR A 358 33.90 -11.44 3.36
N ARG A 359 33.31 -11.50 2.16
CA ARG A 359 33.58 -12.52 1.14
C ARG A 359 35.05 -12.52 0.72
N ASP A 360 35.62 -11.35 0.43
CA ASP A 360 37.03 -11.19 0.06
C ASP A 360 37.99 -11.67 1.17
N ARG A 361 37.70 -11.32 2.43
CA ARG A 361 38.47 -11.81 3.59
C ARG A 361 38.35 -13.32 3.72
N LEU A 362 37.14 -13.86 3.63
CA LEU A 362 36.91 -15.29 3.73
C LEU A 362 37.72 -16.04 2.67
N ALA A 363 37.56 -15.69 1.39
CA ALA A 363 38.29 -16.32 0.28
C ALA A 363 39.81 -16.19 0.42
N SER A 364 40.33 -15.00 0.74
CA SER A 364 41.77 -14.75 0.80
C SER A 364 42.48 -15.40 2.00
N GLU A 365 41.81 -15.55 3.14
CA GLU A 365 42.40 -16.12 4.35
C GLU A 365 42.23 -17.65 4.42
N THR A 366 41.12 -18.21 3.91
CA THR A 366 40.88 -19.66 3.91
C THR A 366 41.38 -20.35 2.64
N GLY A 367 41.49 -19.61 1.54
CA GLY A 367 41.84 -20.15 0.22
C GLY A 367 40.70 -20.87 -0.50
N MET A 368 39.46 -20.68 -0.05
CA MET A 368 38.26 -21.20 -0.71
C MET A 368 37.77 -20.24 -1.78
N ASP A 369 37.08 -20.76 -2.78
CA ASP A 369 36.42 -19.92 -3.78
C ASP A 369 35.09 -19.42 -3.21
N ILE A 370 34.90 -18.11 -3.23
CA ILE A 370 33.62 -17.48 -2.92
C ILE A 370 33.21 -16.70 -4.16
N LEU A 371 32.28 -17.26 -4.93
CA LEU A 371 31.85 -16.66 -6.19
C LEU A 371 30.59 -15.82 -5.97
N ASP A 372 30.55 -14.67 -6.63
CA ASP A 372 29.31 -13.90 -6.81
C ASP A 372 28.49 -14.48 -7.97
N GLU A 373 27.27 -13.99 -8.16
CA GLU A 373 26.37 -14.44 -9.24
C GLU A 373 27.07 -14.48 -10.61
N LYS A 374 27.92 -13.48 -10.91
CA LYS A 374 28.64 -13.39 -12.18
C LYS A 374 29.75 -14.44 -12.28
N GLY A 375 30.50 -14.67 -11.21
CA GLY A 375 31.53 -15.70 -11.13
C GLY A 375 30.94 -17.11 -11.33
N ILE A 376 29.81 -17.39 -10.69
CA ILE A 376 29.09 -18.66 -10.84
C ILE A 376 28.62 -18.84 -12.28
N LYS A 377 27.99 -17.81 -12.86
CA LYS A 377 27.54 -17.83 -14.25
C LYS A 377 28.69 -18.07 -15.24
N TYR A 378 29.81 -17.37 -15.04
CA TYR A 378 31.00 -17.54 -15.87
C TYR A 378 31.52 -18.98 -15.82
N TRP A 379 31.54 -19.58 -14.63
CA TRP A 379 31.95 -20.98 -14.48
C TRP A 379 31.02 -21.94 -15.24
N PHE A 380 29.70 -21.78 -15.14
CA PHE A 380 28.76 -22.59 -15.93
C PHE A 380 28.96 -22.41 -17.44
N ASP A 381 29.18 -21.17 -17.90
CA ASP A 381 29.45 -20.88 -19.31
C ASP A 381 30.72 -21.59 -19.80
N GLU A 382 31.79 -21.62 -19.00
CA GLU A 382 33.03 -22.36 -19.31
C GLU A 382 32.79 -23.87 -19.41
N VAL A 383 32.01 -24.46 -18.48
CA VAL A 383 31.65 -25.89 -18.52
C VAL A 383 30.90 -26.24 -19.82
N LEU A 384 29.95 -25.41 -20.24
CA LEU A 384 29.22 -25.60 -21.49
C LEU A 384 30.11 -25.40 -22.72
N HIS A 385 31.04 -24.45 -22.66
CA HIS A 385 32.01 -24.23 -23.73
C HIS A 385 32.94 -25.43 -23.91
N GLU A 386 33.40 -26.05 -22.82
CA GLU A 386 34.21 -27.29 -22.90
C GLU A 386 33.43 -28.43 -23.57
N LEU A 387 32.15 -28.57 -23.25
CA LEU A 387 31.26 -29.55 -23.90
C LEU A 387 31.12 -29.26 -25.41
N PHE A 388 30.91 -28.00 -25.79
CA PHE A 388 30.85 -27.58 -27.19
C PHE A 388 32.16 -27.87 -27.93
N ASP A 389 33.30 -27.50 -27.34
CA ASP A 389 34.62 -27.72 -27.93
C ASP A 389 34.89 -29.20 -28.17
N ALA A 390 34.46 -30.09 -27.26
CA ALA A 390 34.59 -31.53 -27.44
C ALA A 390 33.80 -32.03 -28.67
N VAL A 391 32.59 -31.53 -28.88
CA VAL A 391 31.78 -31.84 -30.09
C VAL A 391 32.41 -31.25 -31.34
N PHE A 392 32.76 -29.97 -31.29
CA PHE A 392 33.32 -29.24 -32.41
C PHE A 392 34.60 -29.91 -32.88
N GLN A 393 35.56 -30.17 -31.99
CA GLN A 393 36.83 -30.84 -32.32
C GLN A 393 36.62 -32.19 -33.04
N ARG A 394 35.58 -32.94 -32.68
CA ARG A 394 35.31 -34.27 -33.25
C ARG A 394 34.59 -34.21 -34.61
N TYR A 395 33.64 -33.29 -34.80
CA TYR A 395 32.72 -33.34 -35.93
C TYR A 395 32.76 -32.12 -36.88
N HIS A 396 33.46 -31.01 -36.57
CA HIS A 396 33.40 -29.78 -37.38
C HIS A 396 33.91 -29.92 -38.84
N LEU A 397 34.76 -30.91 -39.13
CA LEU A 397 35.23 -31.21 -40.49
C LEU A 397 34.46 -32.37 -41.14
N ASP A 398 33.59 -33.06 -40.40
CA ASP A 398 32.78 -34.13 -40.96
C ASP A 398 31.54 -33.53 -41.63
N VAL A 399 31.60 -33.46 -42.95
CA VAL A 399 30.52 -32.99 -43.83
C VAL A 399 29.19 -33.76 -43.68
N CYS A 400 29.16 -34.85 -42.90
CA CYS A 400 27.91 -35.54 -42.55
C CYS A 400 27.09 -34.81 -41.48
N TYR A 401 27.66 -33.79 -40.83
CA TYR A 401 27.03 -33.00 -39.78
C TYR A 401 27.21 -31.50 -40.02
N GLU A 402 26.23 -30.72 -39.57
CA GLU A 402 26.31 -29.27 -39.45
C GLU A 402 26.15 -28.92 -37.96
N ILE A 403 27.04 -28.07 -37.45
CA ILE A 403 27.06 -27.63 -36.05
C ILE A 403 26.81 -26.12 -36.04
N SER A 404 25.88 -25.65 -35.21
CA SER A 404 25.65 -24.21 -35.04
C SER A 404 26.74 -23.56 -34.20
N ASP A 405 26.84 -22.23 -34.26
CA ASP A 405 27.69 -21.47 -33.34
C ASP A 405 27.22 -21.66 -31.88
N PHE A 406 28.17 -21.50 -30.95
CA PHE A 406 27.88 -21.48 -29.52
C PHE A 406 27.17 -20.17 -29.14
N THR A 407 26.11 -20.30 -28.35
CA THR A 407 25.39 -19.16 -27.77
C THR A 407 25.42 -19.27 -26.25
N THR A 408 25.85 -18.20 -25.58
CA THR A 408 25.77 -18.10 -24.12
C THR A 408 24.31 -18.20 -23.67
N PRO A 409 23.96 -19.06 -22.70
CA PRO A 409 22.57 -19.26 -22.32
C PRO A 409 21.93 -17.98 -21.75
N THR A 410 20.83 -17.58 -22.35
CA THR A 410 19.77 -16.79 -21.72
C THR A 410 18.58 -17.73 -21.51
N GLU A 411 17.97 -17.74 -20.30
CA GLU A 411 16.97 -18.72 -19.83
C GLU A 411 16.28 -19.59 -20.91
N GLY A 412 16.57 -20.90 -20.91
CA GLY A 412 15.87 -21.90 -21.71
C GLY A 412 16.22 -21.90 -23.22
N GLU A 413 17.24 -21.16 -23.64
CA GLU A 413 17.69 -21.13 -25.02
C GLU A 413 18.63 -22.27 -25.40
N ILE A 414 18.73 -22.51 -26.72
CA ILE A 414 19.61 -23.50 -27.32
C ILE A 414 21.04 -22.98 -27.24
N VAL A 415 21.91 -23.72 -26.56
CA VAL A 415 23.35 -23.43 -26.45
C VAL A 415 24.02 -23.66 -27.79
N PHE A 416 23.79 -24.83 -28.38
CA PHE A 416 24.18 -25.19 -29.74
C PHE A 416 23.34 -26.37 -30.25
N SER A 417 23.38 -26.62 -31.55
CA SER A 417 22.64 -27.67 -32.23
C SER A 417 23.51 -28.40 -33.24
N ILE A 418 23.19 -29.67 -33.48
CA ILE A 418 23.83 -30.51 -34.50
C ILE A 418 22.74 -31.09 -35.39
N SER A 419 22.90 -31.00 -36.71
CA SER A 419 21.97 -31.57 -37.69
C SER A 419 22.68 -32.40 -38.75
N CYS A 420 21.97 -33.38 -39.32
CA CYS A 420 22.46 -34.20 -40.42
C CYS A 420 21.89 -33.74 -41.77
N PRO A 421 22.69 -33.19 -42.69
CA PRO A 421 22.23 -32.69 -44.00
C PRO A 421 21.65 -33.77 -44.92
N ALA A 422 21.91 -35.05 -44.64
CA ALA A 422 21.35 -36.15 -45.41
C ALA A 422 19.81 -36.23 -45.30
N VAL A 423 19.23 -35.72 -44.21
CA VAL A 423 17.79 -35.75 -43.94
C VAL A 423 17.19 -34.36 -44.13
N GLU A 424 16.41 -34.22 -45.19
CA GLU A 424 15.96 -32.91 -45.69
C GLU A 424 14.76 -32.30 -44.94
N ASP A 425 14.02 -33.12 -44.19
CA ASP A 425 12.83 -32.68 -43.43
C ASP A 425 13.18 -31.95 -42.12
N GLY A 426 14.47 -31.80 -41.81
CA GLY A 426 14.96 -31.14 -40.60
C GLY A 426 14.75 -31.94 -39.31
N SER A 427 14.27 -33.18 -39.39
CA SER A 427 14.01 -34.02 -38.20
C SER A 427 15.27 -34.61 -37.57
N ALA A 428 16.32 -34.82 -38.36
CA ALA A 428 17.61 -35.34 -37.90
C ALA A 428 18.48 -34.21 -37.33
N ARG A 429 18.03 -33.67 -36.20
CA ARG A 429 18.74 -32.67 -35.42
C ARG A 429 18.66 -32.96 -33.93
N ILE A 430 19.64 -32.49 -33.19
CA ILE A 430 19.65 -32.47 -31.73
C ILE A 430 20.03 -31.07 -31.25
N GLU A 431 19.45 -30.67 -30.12
CA GLU A 431 19.59 -29.34 -29.52
C GLU A 431 20.05 -29.51 -28.07
N ILE A 432 21.10 -28.79 -27.68
CA ILE A 432 21.59 -28.74 -26.30
C ILE A 432 21.01 -27.48 -25.67
N ILE A 433 20.34 -27.63 -24.53
CA ILE A 433 19.70 -26.53 -23.78
C ILE A 433 20.29 -26.52 -22.38
N ALA A 434 20.55 -25.33 -21.85
CA ALA A 434 21.02 -25.15 -20.47
C ALA A 434 20.11 -24.17 -19.70
N GLU A 435 19.88 -24.48 -18.42
CA GLU A 435 19.10 -23.65 -17.50
C GLU A 435 19.85 -23.48 -16.18
N TYR A 436 20.00 -22.23 -15.75
CA TYR A 436 20.76 -21.87 -14.55
C TYR A 436 19.82 -21.57 -13.39
N SER A 437 20.13 -22.11 -12.22
CA SER A 437 19.58 -21.71 -10.92
C SER A 437 20.75 -21.25 -10.06
N ILE A 438 20.92 -19.94 -9.92
CA ILE A 438 22.06 -19.34 -9.21
C ILE A 438 21.62 -18.82 -7.85
N ASP A 439 22.28 -19.31 -6.81
CA ASP A 439 22.29 -18.76 -5.46
C ASP A 439 23.74 -18.47 -5.07
N ASP A 440 24.06 -17.20 -4.85
CA ASP A 440 25.42 -16.75 -4.56
C ASP A 440 25.71 -16.63 -3.06
N ASP A 441 24.75 -16.95 -2.19
CA ASP A 441 24.97 -16.90 -0.74
C ASP A 441 25.99 -17.94 -0.25
N LEU A 442 26.52 -17.71 0.95
CA LEU A 442 27.55 -18.56 1.54
C LEU A 442 26.94 -19.91 1.94
N GLY A 443 27.59 -21.01 1.55
CA GLY A 443 27.11 -22.37 1.84
C GLY A 443 25.88 -22.80 1.04
N GLU A 444 25.49 -22.02 0.03
CA GLU A 444 24.36 -22.36 -0.84
C GLU A 444 24.84 -22.95 -2.17
N ASP A 445 23.91 -23.59 -2.87
CA ASP A 445 24.16 -24.32 -4.11
C ASP A 445 23.56 -23.61 -5.32
N SER A 446 24.37 -23.54 -6.37
CA SER A 446 23.95 -23.17 -7.70
C SER A 446 23.97 -24.39 -8.62
N THR A 447 22.98 -24.53 -9.49
CA THR A 447 22.87 -25.67 -10.43
C THR A 447 22.66 -25.21 -11.87
N CYS A 448 23.25 -25.97 -12.81
CA CYS A 448 23.05 -25.85 -14.24
C CYS A 448 22.49 -27.18 -14.77
N TYR A 449 21.27 -27.14 -15.29
CA TYR A 449 20.61 -28.27 -15.91
C TYR A 449 20.88 -28.27 -17.41
N ILE A 450 21.56 -29.30 -17.90
CA ILE A 450 21.89 -29.48 -19.31
C ILE A 450 20.97 -30.57 -19.87
N VAL A 451 20.26 -30.27 -20.95
CA VAL A 451 19.29 -31.17 -21.56
C VAL A 451 19.59 -31.33 -23.04
N LEU A 452 19.69 -32.59 -23.49
CA LEU A 452 19.73 -32.93 -24.90
C LEU A 452 18.31 -33.19 -25.40
N LYS A 453 17.87 -32.46 -26.42
CA LYS A 453 16.58 -32.68 -27.09
C LYS A 453 16.77 -33.16 -28.51
N ASN A 454 15.88 -34.05 -28.96
CA ASN A 454 15.83 -34.46 -30.36
C ASN A 454 15.04 -33.46 -31.22
N GLY A 455 15.02 -33.66 -32.55
CA GLY A 455 14.32 -32.78 -33.49
C GLY A 455 12.81 -32.67 -33.28
N THR A 456 12.20 -33.56 -32.49
CA THR A 456 10.79 -33.51 -32.07
C THR A 456 10.57 -32.77 -30.74
N GLY A 457 11.64 -32.33 -30.08
CA GLY A 457 11.60 -31.62 -28.80
C GLY A 457 11.49 -32.54 -27.57
N GLU A 458 11.71 -33.85 -27.73
CA GLU A 458 11.71 -34.81 -26.63
C GLU A 458 13.10 -34.87 -25.99
N ASP A 459 13.13 -34.97 -24.66
CA ASP A 459 14.34 -35.10 -23.88
C ASP A 459 14.99 -36.48 -24.13
N VAL A 460 16.22 -36.48 -24.61
CA VAL A 460 17.02 -37.69 -24.87
C VAL A 460 17.82 -38.07 -23.62
N CYS A 461 18.55 -37.10 -23.06
CA CYS A 461 19.33 -37.25 -21.83
C CYS A 461 19.50 -35.90 -21.12
N LYS A 462 19.94 -35.95 -19.86
CA LYS A 462 20.12 -34.78 -18.98
C LYS A 462 21.34 -34.94 -18.10
N ALA A 463 21.95 -33.83 -17.73
CA ALA A 463 22.97 -33.76 -16.69
C ALA A 463 22.71 -32.57 -15.78
N GLU A 464 23.03 -32.73 -14.50
CA GLU A 464 23.12 -31.66 -13.52
C GLU A 464 24.60 -31.35 -13.24
N VAL A 465 24.96 -30.07 -13.36
CA VAL A 465 26.25 -29.53 -12.92
C VAL A 465 25.99 -28.62 -11.74
N ARG A 466 26.78 -28.73 -10.67
CA ARG A 466 26.56 -27.99 -9.42
C ARG A 466 27.82 -27.27 -8.97
N PHE A 467 27.64 -26.05 -8.49
CA PHE A 467 28.63 -25.30 -7.72
C PHE A 467 28.10 -25.07 -6.32
N HIS A 468 28.89 -25.41 -5.31
CA HIS A 468 28.62 -25.12 -3.91
C HIS A 468 29.53 -23.98 -3.45
N ASN A 469 28.94 -22.89 -2.95
CA ASN A 469 29.70 -21.75 -2.48
C ASN A 469 30.26 -22.01 -1.08
N GLY A 470 31.49 -21.59 -0.81
CA GLY A 470 32.08 -21.79 0.51
C GLY A 470 31.37 -20.99 1.62
N ASP A 471 31.50 -21.45 2.86
CA ASP A 471 31.06 -20.76 4.08
C ASP A 471 32.17 -20.74 5.14
N GLY A 472 32.14 -19.74 6.01
CA GLY A 472 33.05 -19.63 7.12
C GLY A 472 32.72 -18.50 8.08
N CYS A 473 33.45 -18.49 9.19
CA CYS A 473 33.28 -17.48 10.23
C CYS A 473 34.61 -17.02 10.82
N GLU A 474 34.60 -15.88 11.52
CA GLU A 474 35.79 -15.37 12.20
C GLU A 474 36.08 -16.22 13.45
N GLY A 475 37.27 -16.83 13.49
CA GLY A 475 37.73 -17.65 14.61
C GLY A 475 38.25 -16.83 15.80
N GLU A 476 38.64 -17.52 16.87
CA GLU A 476 39.12 -16.88 18.12
C GLU A 476 40.38 -16.00 17.93
N GLU A 477 41.17 -16.25 16.89
CA GLU A 477 42.38 -15.48 16.56
C GLU A 477 42.10 -14.29 15.62
N CYS A 478 40.82 -13.95 15.38
CA CYS A 478 40.38 -12.92 14.43
C CYS A 478 40.77 -13.21 12.97
N ILE A 479 41.00 -14.48 12.65
CA ILE A 479 41.29 -14.99 11.30
C ILE A 479 40.06 -15.77 10.83
N MET A 480 39.73 -15.67 9.55
CA MET A 480 38.62 -16.40 8.96
C MET A 480 38.90 -17.91 8.94
N VAL A 481 37.89 -18.70 9.31
CA VAL A 481 37.95 -20.17 9.33
C VAL A 481 36.80 -20.73 8.50
N ALA A 482 37.14 -21.63 7.58
CA ALA A 482 36.20 -22.37 6.77
C ALA A 482 35.28 -23.24 7.64
N THR A 483 33.96 -23.11 7.47
CA THR A 483 32.98 -24.06 7.99
C THR A 483 32.58 -25.06 6.92
N ASP A 484 32.47 -24.62 5.67
CA ASP A 484 32.05 -25.44 4.53
C ASP A 484 32.82 -25.07 3.26
N SER A 485 33.50 -26.00 2.60
CA SER A 485 34.40 -25.70 1.48
C SER A 485 33.68 -25.58 0.15
N SER A 486 34.16 -24.71 -0.73
CA SER A 486 33.62 -24.61 -2.09
C SER A 486 33.81 -25.90 -2.89
N GLU A 487 32.79 -26.35 -3.61
CA GLU A 487 32.83 -27.58 -4.41
C GLU A 487 32.34 -27.35 -5.84
N TYR A 488 33.02 -27.99 -6.80
CA TYR A 488 32.67 -27.99 -8.21
C TYR A 488 32.33 -29.42 -8.63
N ASP A 489 31.06 -29.68 -8.94
CA ASP A 489 30.58 -30.99 -9.35
C ASP A 489 30.14 -30.99 -10.82
N THR A 490 30.95 -31.63 -11.65
CA THR A 490 30.68 -31.88 -13.08
C THR A 490 30.56 -33.39 -13.36
N SER A 491 30.33 -34.21 -12.34
CA SER A 491 30.45 -35.67 -12.44
C SER A 491 29.47 -36.30 -13.44
N GLU A 492 28.26 -35.77 -13.58
CA GLU A 492 27.27 -36.25 -14.55
C GLU A 492 27.61 -35.91 -16.01
N LEU A 493 28.55 -34.98 -16.25
CA LEU A 493 28.87 -34.49 -17.59
C LEU A 493 29.60 -35.53 -18.45
N ASP A 494 30.40 -36.39 -17.83
CA ASP A 494 31.13 -37.44 -18.55
C ASP A 494 30.16 -38.46 -19.18
N ASP A 495 29.17 -38.92 -18.42
CA ASP A 495 28.14 -39.84 -18.90
C ASP A 495 27.25 -39.17 -19.96
N PHE A 496 26.86 -37.91 -19.74
CA PHE A 496 26.09 -37.12 -20.71
C PHE A 496 26.83 -36.94 -22.03
N ARG A 497 28.15 -36.70 -21.99
CA ARG A 497 28.98 -36.55 -23.19
C ARG A 497 29.00 -37.84 -24.01
N ASP A 498 29.12 -38.99 -23.37
CA ASP A 498 29.11 -40.28 -24.06
C ASP A 498 27.74 -40.56 -24.73
N GLU A 499 26.64 -40.22 -24.05
CA GLU A 499 25.29 -40.32 -24.61
C GLU A 499 25.07 -39.33 -25.76
N LEU A 500 25.57 -38.10 -25.65
CA LEU A 500 25.55 -37.10 -26.71
C LEU A 500 26.27 -37.60 -27.97
N PHE A 501 27.46 -38.17 -27.84
CA PHE A 501 28.19 -38.73 -28.97
C PHE A 501 27.47 -39.91 -29.61
N ALA A 502 26.87 -40.80 -28.82
CA ALA A 502 26.05 -41.89 -29.33
C ALA A 502 24.80 -41.38 -30.08
N ALA A 503 24.17 -40.31 -29.59
CA ALA A 503 23.04 -39.65 -30.23
C ALA A 503 23.43 -39.00 -31.57
N ILE A 504 24.59 -38.35 -31.65
CA ILE A 504 25.12 -37.78 -32.90
C ILE A 504 25.37 -38.89 -33.93
N GLU A 505 26.03 -39.98 -33.53
CA GLU A 505 26.36 -41.09 -34.44
C GLU A 505 25.13 -41.84 -34.96
N SER A 506 24.02 -41.81 -34.21
CA SER A 506 22.74 -42.41 -34.60
C SER A 506 21.75 -41.41 -35.24
N LEU A 507 22.15 -40.15 -35.42
CA LEU A 507 21.30 -39.08 -35.93
C LEU A 507 20.82 -39.34 -37.37
N ASN A 508 21.68 -39.94 -38.20
CA ASN A 508 21.34 -40.28 -39.57
C ASN A 508 20.64 -41.67 -39.65
N PRO A 509 19.36 -41.76 -40.05
CA PRO A 509 18.63 -43.02 -40.11
C PRO A 509 18.92 -43.84 -41.36
N TYR A 510 19.49 -43.25 -42.42
CA TYR A 510 19.65 -43.92 -43.71
C TYR A 510 20.65 -45.09 -43.71
N PRO A 511 21.79 -45.03 -43.00
CA PRO A 511 22.69 -46.18 -42.88
C PRO A 511 21.99 -47.43 -42.33
N ALA A 512 21.22 -47.28 -41.23
CA ALA A 512 20.47 -48.40 -40.66
C ALA A 512 19.36 -48.91 -41.60
N LYS A 513 18.68 -48.00 -42.32
CA LYS A 513 17.70 -48.38 -43.36
C LYS A 513 18.36 -49.14 -44.52
N LEU A 514 19.54 -48.73 -44.95
CA LEU A 514 20.30 -49.40 -46.00
C LEU A 514 20.69 -50.82 -45.58
N ASP A 515 21.19 -50.99 -44.36
CA ASP A 515 21.55 -52.30 -43.81
C ASP A 515 20.33 -53.24 -43.74
N ALA A 516 19.18 -52.72 -43.29
CA ALA A 516 17.92 -53.47 -43.25
C ALA A 516 17.47 -53.91 -44.66
N LEU A 517 17.48 -52.98 -45.64
CA LEU A 517 17.12 -53.28 -47.02
C LEU A 517 18.07 -54.30 -47.67
N ALA A 518 19.37 -54.16 -47.44
CA ALA A 518 20.38 -55.10 -47.93
C ALA A 518 20.17 -56.51 -47.35
N TYR A 519 19.84 -56.60 -46.06
CA TYR A 519 19.53 -57.85 -45.38
C TYR A 519 18.25 -58.51 -45.91
N GLU A 520 17.16 -57.75 -46.01
CA GLU A 520 15.85 -58.24 -46.51
C GLU A 520 15.95 -58.80 -47.94
N ASN A 521 16.73 -58.13 -48.79
CA ASN A 521 16.93 -58.52 -50.18
C ASN A 521 18.05 -59.57 -50.36
N LYS A 522 18.71 -60.01 -49.27
CA LYS A 522 19.84 -60.95 -49.29
C LYS A 522 20.94 -60.56 -50.28
N GLY A 523 21.16 -59.26 -50.47
CA GLY A 523 22.10 -58.70 -51.45
C GLY A 523 21.72 -58.87 -52.93
N ALA A 524 20.48 -59.29 -53.24
CA ALA A 524 20.03 -59.47 -54.63
C ALA A 524 19.77 -58.15 -55.37
N VAL A 525 19.56 -57.05 -54.63
CA VAL A 525 19.32 -55.71 -55.17
C VAL A 525 20.41 -54.79 -54.63
N GLN A 526 21.07 -54.06 -55.53
CA GLN A 526 22.03 -53.04 -55.18
C GLN A 526 21.29 -51.69 -55.03
N PHE A 527 21.38 -51.09 -53.84
CA PHE A 527 20.70 -49.82 -53.52
C PHE A 527 21.61 -48.61 -53.64
N VAL A 528 22.92 -48.82 -53.47
CA VAL A 528 23.95 -47.77 -53.56
C VAL A 528 25.01 -48.14 -54.59
N ALA A 529 25.61 -47.13 -55.20
CA ALA A 529 26.66 -47.30 -56.19
C ALA A 529 27.94 -47.92 -55.60
N ASP A 530 28.79 -48.45 -56.47
CA ASP A 530 30.07 -49.09 -56.15
C ASP A 530 31.26 -48.10 -56.13
N PHE A 531 31.00 -46.80 -56.14
CA PHE A 531 31.99 -45.72 -55.99
C PHE A 531 31.66 -44.84 -54.76
N PRO A 532 32.68 -44.19 -54.16
CA PRO A 532 32.47 -43.32 -53.01
C PRO A 532 31.83 -41.99 -53.41
N CYS A 533 31.08 -41.36 -52.49
CA CYS A 533 30.56 -40.01 -52.69
C CYS A 533 31.69 -38.97 -52.80
N GLU A 534 31.55 -38.01 -53.72
CA GLU A 534 32.55 -36.95 -53.96
C GLU A 534 32.84 -36.07 -52.72
N GLN A 535 31.82 -35.82 -51.89
CA GLN A 535 31.97 -34.92 -50.73
C GLN A 535 32.48 -35.66 -49.48
N CYS A 536 31.87 -36.79 -49.11
CA CYS A 536 32.18 -37.48 -47.84
C CYS A 536 33.06 -38.73 -48.00
N GLY A 537 33.33 -39.19 -49.22
CA GLY A 537 34.15 -40.37 -49.50
C GLY A 537 33.53 -41.72 -49.09
N LYS A 538 32.31 -41.73 -48.55
CA LYS A 538 31.61 -42.96 -48.12
C LYS A 538 30.83 -43.58 -49.29
N PHE A 539 30.74 -44.91 -49.33
CA PHE A 539 29.97 -45.66 -50.33
C PHE A 539 28.47 -45.64 -50.00
N GLY A 540 27.78 -44.56 -50.38
CA GLY A 540 26.37 -44.35 -50.04
C GLY A 540 25.54 -43.65 -51.10
N VAL A 541 26.05 -43.52 -52.33
CA VAL A 541 25.34 -42.82 -53.41
C VAL A 541 24.17 -43.67 -53.90
N SER A 542 22.93 -43.20 -53.72
CA SER A 542 21.74 -43.96 -54.10
C SER A 542 21.65 -44.15 -55.62
N ILE A 543 21.37 -45.38 -56.04
CA ILE A 543 21.04 -45.73 -57.43
C ILE A 543 19.61 -46.28 -57.55
N ASN A 544 18.84 -46.23 -56.45
CA ASN A 544 17.51 -46.78 -56.37
C ASN A 544 16.54 -45.84 -55.66
N GLU A 545 15.58 -45.30 -56.43
CA GLU A 545 14.56 -44.35 -55.94
C GLU A 545 13.70 -44.88 -54.79
N THR A 546 13.61 -46.21 -54.58
CA THR A 546 12.85 -46.76 -53.46
C THR A 546 13.52 -46.58 -52.10
N PHE A 547 14.83 -46.28 -52.08
CA PHE A 547 15.60 -46.07 -50.86
C PHE A 547 15.79 -44.57 -50.56
N LEU A 548 16.36 -43.86 -51.53
CA LEU A 548 16.67 -42.43 -51.47
C LEU A 548 16.72 -41.91 -52.92
N PRO A 549 16.42 -40.64 -53.22
CA PRO A 549 16.53 -40.10 -54.58
C PRO A 549 17.86 -40.51 -55.23
N ILE A 550 17.78 -40.97 -56.49
CA ILE A 550 18.97 -41.35 -57.26
C ILE A 550 19.95 -40.17 -57.26
N SER A 551 21.24 -40.48 -57.17
CA SER A 551 22.38 -39.56 -57.10
C SER A 551 22.69 -38.99 -55.71
N ARG A 552 21.76 -39.09 -54.76
CA ARG A 552 21.95 -38.57 -53.41
C ARG A 552 22.73 -39.53 -52.51
N CYS A 553 23.69 -39.00 -51.76
CA CYS A 553 24.44 -39.76 -50.76
C CYS A 553 23.64 -39.92 -49.46
N CYS A 554 23.51 -41.16 -48.98
CA CYS A 554 22.80 -41.46 -47.74
C CYS A 554 23.54 -41.05 -46.46
N TYR A 555 24.81 -40.66 -46.54
CA TYR A 555 25.60 -40.24 -45.37
C TYR A 555 25.66 -38.72 -45.17
N CYS A 556 25.90 -37.96 -46.24
CA CYS A 556 26.05 -36.49 -46.17
C CYS A 556 24.99 -35.71 -46.95
N GLY A 557 24.12 -36.38 -47.73
CA GLY A 557 23.09 -35.69 -48.51
C GLY A 557 23.53 -35.10 -49.84
N TYR A 558 24.83 -35.10 -50.17
CA TYR A 558 25.35 -34.57 -51.43
C TYR A 558 24.74 -35.26 -52.66
N GLU A 559 24.38 -34.47 -53.66
CA GLU A 559 23.95 -34.94 -54.98
C GLU A 559 25.17 -35.14 -55.89
N ASN A 560 25.50 -36.38 -56.18
CA ASN A 560 26.65 -36.75 -57.02
C ASN A 560 26.24 -36.70 -58.50
N GLU A 561 27.16 -36.40 -59.41
CA GLU A 561 26.81 -36.38 -60.84
C GLU A 561 26.90 -37.79 -61.44
N LEU A 562 25.75 -38.35 -61.86
CA LEU A 562 25.67 -39.72 -62.40
C LEU A 562 25.37 -39.75 -63.90
N VAL A 563 26.08 -40.61 -64.63
CA VAL A 563 25.86 -40.87 -66.06
C VAL A 563 25.57 -42.36 -66.28
N LYS A 564 24.69 -42.69 -67.24
CA LYS A 564 24.42 -44.07 -67.63
C LYS A 564 25.47 -44.54 -68.64
N CYS A 565 26.13 -45.65 -68.37
CA CYS A 565 27.02 -46.30 -69.33
C CYS A 565 26.24 -46.72 -70.58
N GLU A 566 26.69 -46.29 -71.77
CA GLU A 566 26.02 -46.56 -73.05
C GLU A 566 25.93 -48.05 -73.39
N ARG A 567 26.79 -48.88 -72.76
CA ARG A 567 26.88 -50.32 -73.02
C ARG A 567 26.13 -51.18 -72.01
N CYS A 568 26.41 -51.06 -70.71
CA CYS A 568 25.77 -51.90 -69.69
C CYS A 568 24.52 -51.25 -69.06
N GLY A 569 24.30 -49.96 -69.27
CA GLY A 569 23.18 -49.22 -68.69
C GLY A 569 23.30 -48.92 -67.20
N GLU A 570 24.41 -49.31 -66.56
CA GLU A 570 24.68 -49.01 -65.14
C GLU A 570 24.93 -47.51 -64.94
N LEU A 571 24.44 -46.99 -63.81
CA LEU A 571 24.73 -45.63 -63.36
C LEU A 571 26.12 -45.62 -62.74
N VAL A 572 26.98 -44.77 -63.28
CA VAL A 572 28.35 -44.59 -62.83
C VAL A 572 28.65 -43.11 -62.61
N ASP A 573 29.65 -42.83 -61.78
CA ASP A 573 30.21 -41.50 -61.59
C ASP A 573 30.61 -40.88 -62.94
N ALA A 574 30.16 -39.64 -63.18
CA ALA A 574 30.38 -38.88 -64.41
C ALA A 574 31.88 -38.73 -64.74
N ASP A 575 32.72 -38.52 -63.73
CA ASP A 575 34.17 -38.35 -63.89
C ASP A 575 34.89 -39.66 -64.22
N SER A 576 34.22 -40.78 -63.98
CA SER A 576 34.73 -42.13 -64.24
C SER A 576 34.38 -42.66 -65.64
N VAL A 577 33.66 -41.89 -66.47
CA VAL A 577 33.21 -42.30 -67.81
C VAL A 577 34.20 -41.88 -68.90
N GLU A 578 34.82 -42.85 -69.56
CA GLU A 578 35.63 -42.61 -70.77
C GLU A 578 34.82 -42.96 -72.03
N HIS A 579 34.64 -41.97 -72.92
CA HIS A 579 33.93 -42.14 -74.20
C HIS A 579 32.52 -42.76 -74.08
N GLY A 580 31.79 -42.46 -73.00
CA GLY A 580 30.42 -42.98 -72.77
C GLY A 580 30.37 -44.38 -72.12
N PHE A 581 31.51 -44.97 -71.77
CA PHE A 581 31.60 -46.30 -71.16
C PHE A 581 32.09 -46.24 -69.71
N CYS A 582 31.52 -47.07 -68.83
CA CYS A 582 32.04 -47.26 -67.47
C CYS A 582 33.43 -47.93 -67.50
N PRO A 583 34.24 -47.81 -66.42
CA PRO A 583 35.60 -48.36 -66.38
C PRO A 583 35.69 -49.84 -66.74
N SER A 584 34.72 -50.65 -66.29
CA SER A 584 34.63 -52.08 -66.63
C SER A 584 34.31 -52.33 -68.11
N CYS A 585 33.46 -51.50 -68.72
CA CYS A 585 33.11 -51.60 -70.14
C CYS A 585 34.23 -51.07 -71.05
N ALA A 586 34.88 -49.96 -70.67
CA ALA A 586 36.04 -49.40 -71.35
C ALA A 586 37.21 -50.40 -71.34
N ALA A 587 37.57 -50.95 -70.16
CA ALA A 587 38.63 -51.95 -70.03
C ALA A 587 38.33 -53.26 -70.77
N TYR A 588 37.06 -53.61 -70.99
CA TYR A 588 36.68 -54.74 -71.83
C TYR A 588 36.86 -54.42 -73.32
N ILE A 589 36.53 -53.19 -73.75
CA ILE A 589 36.70 -52.74 -75.13
C ILE A 589 38.18 -52.64 -75.49
N ASP A 590 39.02 -52.12 -74.60
CA ASP A 590 40.48 -51.99 -74.80
C ASP A 590 41.24 -53.32 -74.82
N LYS A 591 40.61 -54.41 -74.34
CA LYS A 591 41.16 -55.78 -74.37
C LYS A 591 40.74 -56.57 -75.61
N GLN A 592 39.88 -56.02 -76.46
CA GLN A 592 39.57 -56.57 -77.79
C GLN A 592 40.50 -55.97 -78.84
#